data_AF-A0A2G0PWB5-F1
#
_entry.id   AF-A0A2G0PWB5-F1
#
_cell.length_a   1.000
_cell.length_b   1.000
_cell.length_c   1.000
_cell.angle_alpha   90.00
_cell.angle_beta   90.00
_cell.angle_gamma   90.00
#
_symmetry.space_group_name_H-M   'P 1'
#
loop_
_entity.id
_entity.type
_entity.pdbx_description
1 polymer ?
#
loop_
_entity_poly.entity_id
_entity_poly.type
_entity_poly.pdbx_seq_one_letter_code
_entity_poly.pdbx_strand_id
1 'polypeptide(L)' 'MPSKKIIYSHTIDLDTLLQQLNKYPADTRVSFSGLDFLRVKQTGENIIQIEFAQSVYRTSEDVLVVQDHSK' A
#
# COMPACT_ATOMS: atom_id res chain seq x y z
N MET A 1 -19.79 9.69 2.81
CA MET A 1 -18.60 9.92 1.96
C MET A 1 -17.36 9.92 2.84
N PRO A 2 -16.46 8.92 2.77
CA PRO A 2 -15.18 8.96 3.46
C PRO A 2 -14.15 9.68 2.57
N SER A 3 -14.32 10.98 2.29
CA SER A 3 -13.86 11.52 1.00
C SER A 3 -12.53 12.27 0.96
N LYS A 4 -11.78 12.48 2.06
CA LYS A 4 -10.43 13.08 1.94
C LYS A 4 -9.53 12.84 3.15
N LYS A 5 -10.08 12.88 4.36
CA LYS A 5 -9.30 12.72 5.61
C LYS A 5 -8.72 11.32 5.81
N ILE A 6 -9.40 10.28 5.28
CA ILE A 6 -8.96 8.89 5.37
C ILE A 6 -7.82 8.59 4.37
N ILE A 7 -7.82 9.24 3.20
CA ILE A 7 -6.79 9.02 2.16
C ILE A 7 -5.40 9.40 2.70
N TYR A 8 -5.27 10.54 3.39
CA TYR A 8 -4.00 10.93 4.02
C TYR A 8 -3.60 10.04 5.20
N SER A 9 -4.55 9.35 5.86
CA SER A 9 -4.22 8.46 6.98
C SER A 9 -3.56 7.15 6.56
N HIS A 10 -3.56 6.84 5.26
CA HIS A 10 -2.96 5.63 4.69
C HIS A 10 -1.73 5.93 3.81
N THR A 11 -1.16 7.13 3.92
CA THR A 11 0.02 7.54 3.17
C THR A 11 1.18 7.87 4.10
N ILE A 12 2.40 7.71 3.60
CA ILE A 12 3.66 8.12 4.24
C ILE A 12 4.47 8.93 3.22
N ASP A 13 5.27 9.89 3.68
CA ASP A 13 6.20 10.62 2.83
C ASP A 13 7.25 9.66 2.25
N LEU A 14 7.52 9.78 0.94
CA LEU A 14 8.47 8.92 0.24
C LEU A 14 9.87 8.96 0.87
N ASP A 15 10.34 10.15 1.27
CA ASP A 15 11.65 10.30 1.91
C ASP A 15 11.73 9.52 3.23
N THR A 16 10.67 9.57 4.05
CA THR A 16 10.63 8.82 5.32
C THR A 16 10.68 7.31 5.07
N LEU A 17 9.95 6.81 4.05
CA LEU A 17 10.00 5.40 3.69
C LEU A 17 11.40 4.99 3.19
N LEU A 18 12.03 5.78 2.32
CA LEU A 18 13.38 5.51 1.81
C LEU A 18 14.42 5.50 2.93
N GLN A 19 14.35 6.43 3.88
CA GLN A 19 15.25 6.45 5.05
C GLN A 19 15.13 5.17 5.90
N GLN A 20 13.95 4.55 5.99
CA GLN A 20 13.77 3.28 6.69
C GLN A 20 14.33 2.10 5.89
N LEU A 21 14.08 2.07 4.57
CA LEU A 21 14.50 0.97 3.70
C LEU A 21 16.00 0.96 3.42
N ASN A 22 16.63 2.13 3.27
CA ASN A 22 18.06 2.29 2.97
C ASN A 22 19.00 1.76 4.06
N LYS A 23 18.46 1.35 5.22
CA LYS A 23 19.22 0.73 6.32
C LYS A 23 19.52 -0.75 6.09
N TYR A 24 18.85 -1.38 5.11
CA TYR A 24 18.98 -2.81 4.84
C TYR A 24 19.80 -3.07 3.56
N PRO A 25 20.49 -4.23 3.46
CA PRO A 25 21.16 -4.65 2.22
C PRO A 25 20.22 -4.74 1.02
N ALA A 26 20.72 -4.47 -0.19
CA ALA A 26 19.91 -4.41 -1.41
C ALA A 26 19.29 -5.76 -1.82
N ASP A 27 19.84 -6.88 -1.35
CA ASP A 27 19.33 -8.24 -1.57
C ASP A 27 18.32 -8.68 -0.49
N THR A 28 17.98 -7.79 0.44
CA THR A 28 16.96 -8.05 1.46
C THR A 28 15.58 -8.23 0.80
N ARG A 29 14.95 -9.37 1.06
CA ARG A 29 13.56 -9.60 0.62
C ARG A 29 12.59 -8.79 1.49
N VAL A 30 11.74 -7.98 0.85
CA VAL A 30 10.66 -7.26 1.52
C VAL A 30 9.41 -8.13 1.56
N SER A 31 8.88 -8.36 2.77
CA SER A 31 7.59 -9.05 2.97
C SER A 31 6.46 -8.03 3.06
N PHE A 32 5.38 -8.27 2.35
CA PHE A 32 4.16 -7.44 2.36
C PHE A 32 3.02 -8.09 3.13
N SER A 33 3.35 -8.88 4.15
CA SER A 33 2.39 -9.44 5.11
C SER A 33 1.24 -10.23 4.48
N GLY A 34 1.54 -10.99 3.42
CA GLY A 34 0.56 -11.83 2.71
C GLY A 34 -0.11 -11.17 1.50
N LEU A 35 0.32 -9.97 1.10
CA LEU A 35 -0.09 -9.34 -0.15
C LEU A 35 0.96 -9.55 -1.24
N ASP A 36 0.52 -9.84 -2.46
CA ASP A 36 1.41 -10.02 -3.60
C ASP A 36 1.69 -8.69 -4.28
N PHE A 37 2.93 -8.23 -4.22
CA PHE A 37 3.36 -7.00 -4.87
C PHE A 37 3.14 -7.09 -6.38
N LEU A 38 2.45 -6.09 -6.94
CA LEU A 38 2.21 -5.99 -8.36
C LEU A 38 3.14 -4.96 -9.01
N ARG A 39 3.06 -3.70 -8.56
CA ARG A 39 3.86 -2.59 -9.11
C ARG A 39 3.83 -1.36 -8.22
N VAL A 40 4.74 -0.43 -8.49
CA VAL A 40 4.62 0.97 -8.06
C VAL A 40 4.03 1.77 -9.22
N LYS A 41 3.00 2.58 -8.95
CA LYS A 41 2.30 3.39 -9.96
C LYS A 41 2.15 4.83 -9.50
N GLN A 42 2.47 5.80 -10.35
CA GLN A 42 2.15 7.21 -10.10
C GLN A 42 0.65 7.46 -10.38
N THR A 43 -0.08 7.99 -9.39
CA THR A 43 -1.53 8.22 -9.48
C THR A 43 -1.93 9.69 -9.30
N GLY A 44 -0.94 10.59 -9.21
CA GLY A 44 -1.09 12.03 -9.19
C GLY A 44 0.26 12.73 -9.30
N GLU A 45 0.27 14.07 -9.26
CA GLU A 45 1.50 14.87 -9.37
C GLU A 45 2.55 14.45 -8.32
N ASN A 46 2.12 14.21 -7.07
CA ASN A 46 2.98 13.86 -5.96
C ASN A 46 2.49 12.63 -5.16
N ILE A 47 1.81 11.70 -5.83
CA ILE A 47 1.30 10.48 -5.19
C ILE A 47 1.78 9.26 -5.99
N ILE A 48 2.49 8.37 -5.29
CA ILE A 48 2.77 7.01 -5.75
C ILE A 48 1.89 6.04 -4.96
N GLN A 49 1.48 4.97 -5.61
CA GLN A 49 0.74 3.87 -5.01
C GLN A 49 1.53 2.58 -5.21
N ILE A 50 1.72 1.84 -4.13
CA ILE A 50 2.17 0.45 -4.19
C ILE A 50 0.92 -0.40 -4.40
N GLU A 51 0.79 -1.00 -5.58
CA GLU A 51 -0.33 -1.86 -5.93
C GLU A 51 0.00 -3.32 -5.61
N PHE A 52 -1.00 -4.02 -5.07
CA PHE A 52 -0.97 -5.45 -4.78
C PHE A 52 -2.02 -6.19 -5.62
N ALA A 53 -1.86 -7.49 -5.79
CA ALA A 53 -2.88 -8.33 -6.43
C ALA A 53 -4.15 -8.47 -5.57
N GLN A 54 -4.06 -8.22 -4.26
CA GLN A 54 -5.19 -8.20 -3.34
C GLN A 54 -5.58 -6.77 -2.92
N SER A 55 -6.83 -6.57 -2.51
CA SER A 55 -7.30 -5.38 -1.81
C SER A 55 -7.74 -5.71 -0.39
N VAL A 56 -7.41 -4.83 0.55
CA VAL A 56 -7.86 -4.90 1.93
C VAL A 56 -8.82 -3.76 2.20
N TYR A 57 -10.05 -4.08 2.59
CA TYR A 57 -11.07 -3.07 2.87
C TYR A 57 -12.04 -3.54 3.95
N ARG A 58 -12.77 -2.58 4.53
CA ARG A 58 -13.79 -2.83 5.54
C ARG A 58 -15.17 -2.70 4.91
N THR A 59 -16.03 -3.69 5.11
CA THR A 59 -17.40 -3.70 4.57
C THR A 59 -18.30 -2.70 5.32
N SER A 60 -19.54 -2.51 4.84
CA SER A 60 -20.56 -1.74 5.54
C SER A 60 -20.98 -2.34 6.88
N GLU A 61 -20.71 -3.63 7.10
CA GLU A 61 -21.00 -4.37 8.33
C GLU A 61 -19.80 -4.40 9.28
N ASP A 62 -18.80 -3.56 9.04
CA ASP A 62 -17.58 -3.44 9.86
C ASP A 62 -16.65 -4.68 9.81
N VAL A 63 -16.80 -5.54 8.81
CA VAL A 63 -15.97 -6.73 8.61
C VAL A 63 -14.74 -6.38 7.77
N LEU A 64 -13.54 -6.79 8.19
CA LEU A 64 -12.31 -6.66 7.40
C LEU A 64 -12.21 -7.80 6.38
N VAL A 65 -12.08 -7.44 5.10
CA VAL A 65 -12.02 -8.39 3.98
C VAL A 65 -10.73 -8.19 3.20
N VAL A 66 -10.11 -9.31 2.82
CA VAL A 66 -9.06 -9.37 1.80
C VAL A 66 -9.67 -9.99 0.55
N GLN A 67 -9.61 -9.28 -0.58
CA GLN A 67 -10.13 -9.73 -1.86
C GLN A 67 -8.99 -9.89 -2.86
N ASP A 68 -8.90 -11.06 -3.49
CA ASP A 68 -7.94 -11.33 -4.56
C ASP A 68 -8.47 -10.86 -5.93
N HIS A 69 -7.60 -10.20 -6.70
CA HIS A 69 -7.86 -9.76 -8.07
C HIS A 69 -7.11 -10.59 -9.11
N SER A 70 -6.22 -11.48 -8.67
CA SER A 70 -5.63 -12.49 -9.53
C SER A 70 -6.68 -13.56 -9.85
N LYS A 71 -6.89 -13.81 -11.14
CA LYS A 71 -7.57 -14.98 -11.67
C LYS A 71 -6.55 -15.82 -12.42
#